data_AF-A0A7Y5GXL0-F1
#
_entry.id   AF-A0A7Y5GXL0-F1
#
_cell.length_a   1.000
_cell.length_b   1.000
_cell.length_c   1.000
_cell.angle_alpha   90.00
_cell.angle_beta   90.00
_cell.angle_gamma   90.00
#
_symmetry.space_group_name_H-M   'P 1'
#
loop_
_entity.id
_entity.type
_entity.pdbx_description
1 polymer ?
#
loop_
_entity_poly.entity_id
_entity_poly.type
_entity_poly.pdbx_seq_one_letter_code
_entity_poly.pdbx_strand_id
1 'polypeptide(L)'
;MRKQPDSIARIINLVLILLVVSGCGKEEVSQQPSGEPQPAAPVSPGDGIAVTGSAKLSVVRATTELAEDPYSEAWRAAPFAVVPMMPQQQTMPVLDTGTITELIVQSMHDGKDIAWRISWADATPDGNVDVGRFTDAVAIQFPLDPGASPTMGHIGGKVQIIHWKALWQKDIDTHFQDVQDVHPNFWSDLYWFAEGKWPFPIPEAFQDPTSLQWFVAQQAGNPMAAFSRTSAVEELVAEGFGTLTHQPNSASTARGVYKDGRWAVVIRRPLKTDDPLDAVLNGNPATQIGFAVWDGSKDNVGGRKHWSNWTPLEITQ
;
A
#
# COMPACT_ATOMS: atom_id res chain seq x y z
N MET A 1 -26.68 -59.13 -49.92
CA MET A 1 -26.35 -59.95 -48.71
C MET A 1 -26.22 -58.96 -47.55
N ARG A 2 -26.88 -59.12 -46.39
CA ARG A 2 -26.66 -60.15 -45.33
C ARG A 2 -25.20 -60.23 -44.84
N LYS A 3 -24.82 -59.41 -43.85
CA LYS A 3 -24.58 -59.85 -42.45
C LYS A 3 -24.15 -58.71 -41.51
N GLN A 4 -24.75 -58.74 -40.32
CA GLN A 4 -24.29 -58.27 -39.00
C GLN A 4 -24.60 -59.45 -38.03
N PRO A 5 -24.27 -59.42 -36.72
CA PRO A 5 -23.35 -58.56 -35.95
C PRO A 5 -22.34 -59.41 -35.15
N ASP A 6 -21.66 -58.82 -34.14
CA ASP A 6 -21.43 -59.35 -32.75
C ASP A 6 -20.31 -58.55 -32.05
N SER A 7 -20.19 -58.43 -30.71
CA SER A 7 -21.16 -58.51 -29.57
C SER A 7 -20.47 -58.07 -28.25
N ILE A 8 -21.26 -57.88 -27.16
CA ILE A 8 -20.88 -57.54 -25.75
C ILE A 8 -20.40 -56.06 -25.58
N ALA A 9 -20.65 -55.29 -24.51
CA ALA A 9 -21.34 -55.44 -23.21
C ALA A 9 -22.57 -54.44 -23.12
N ARG A 10 -23.29 -54.05 -22.04
CA ARG A 10 -23.25 -54.12 -20.54
C ARG A 10 -22.18 -53.21 -19.89
N ILE A 11 -22.28 -52.67 -18.66
CA ILE A 11 -23.09 -52.84 -17.41
C ILE A 11 -23.63 -51.42 -17.01
N ILE A 12 -24.87 -51.06 -16.60
CA ILE A 12 -25.91 -51.61 -15.65
C ILE A 12 -25.57 -51.24 -14.18
N ASN A 13 -26.22 -50.36 -13.42
CA ASN A 13 -27.55 -49.71 -13.37
C ASN A 13 -27.40 -48.24 -12.84
N LEU A 14 -28.36 -47.31 -12.78
CA LEU A 14 -29.85 -47.25 -12.80
C LEU A 14 -30.60 -47.58 -11.47
N VAL A 15 -30.87 -46.56 -10.64
CA VAL A 15 -31.98 -46.52 -9.66
C VAL A 15 -32.61 -45.11 -9.64
N LEU A 16 -33.93 -45.04 -9.73
CA LEU A 16 -34.76 -43.85 -9.49
C LEU A 16 -35.94 -44.29 -8.63
N ILE A 17 -36.25 -43.58 -7.54
CA ILE A 17 -37.42 -43.87 -6.69
C ILE A 17 -38.20 -42.57 -6.46
N LEU A 18 -39.48 -42.61 -6.83
CA LEU A 18 -40.50 -41.61 -6.51
C LEU A 18 -41.65 -42.38 -5.84
N LEU A 19 -42.23 -41.83 -4.76
CA LEU A 19 -43.37 -42.45 -4.08
C LEU A 19 -44.33 -41.38 -3.57
N VAL A 20 -45.63 -41.55 -3.85
CA VAL A 20 -46.72 -40.64 -3.48
C VAL A 20 -47.97 -41.46 -3.17
N VAL A 21 -48.50 -41.35 -1.93
CA VAL A 21 -49.90 -41.67 -1.57
C VAL A 21 -50.31 -40.74 -0.41
N SER A 22 -51.57 -40.28 -0.40
CA SER A 22 -52.15 -39.41 0.64
C SER A 22 -52.80 -40.20 1.80
N GLY A 23 -52.94 -39.62 2.99
CA GLY A 23 -53.69 -40.23 4.09
C GLY A 23 -53.99 -39.27 5.26
N CYS A 24 -55.26 -38.88 5.42
CA CYS A 24 -55.74 -37.87 6.36
C CYS A 24 -55.57 -38.24 7.86
N GLY A 25 -55.21 -37.26 8.69
CA GLY A 25 -55.35 -37.28 10.15
C GLY A 25 -55.46 -35.85 10.69
N LYS A 26 -56.40 -35.59 11.61
CA LYS A 26 -56.60 -34.29 12.28
C LYS A 26 -56.26 -34.41 13.76
N GLU A 27 -55.48 -33.48 14.29
CA GLU A 27 -55.57 -33.02 15.68
C GLU A 27 -55.49 -31.49 15.71
N GLU A 28 -56.15 -30.86 16.67
CA GLU A 28 -56.32 -29.40 16.74
C GLU A 28 -55.51 -28.77 17.87
N VAL A 29 -54.78 -27.71 17.51
CA VAL A 29 -54.55 -26.49 18.31
C VAL A 29 -54.03 -26.66 19.75
N SER A 30 -52.78 -26.28 19.94
CA SER A 30 -52.46 -25.27 20.95
C SER A 30 -51.78 -24.07 20.28
N GLN A 31 -52.33 -22.87 20.47
CA GLN A 31 -51.68 -21.63 20.06
C GLN A 31 -50.75 -21.17 21.19
N GLN A 32 -49.47 -21.02 20.90
CA GLN A 32 -48.50 -20.39 21.79
C GLN A 32 -47.81 -19.28 20.97
N PRO A 33 -47.79 -18.02 21.45
CA PRO A 33 -47.44 -16.88 20.61
C PRO A 33 -45.97 -16.91 20.18
N SER A 34 -45.72 -16.52 18.93
CA SER A 34 -44.37 -16.29 18.40
C SER A 34 -43.74 -15.09 19.09
N GLY A 35 -42.93 -15.33 20.12
CA GLY A 35 -42.03 -14.32 20.67
C GLY A 35 -41.01 -13.89 19.62
N GLU A 36 -40.79 -12.58 19.50
CA GLU A 36 -39.72 -12.03 18.66
C GLU A 36 -38.34 -12.52 19.17
N PRO A 37 -37.35 -12.73 18.29
CA PRO A 37 -35.99 -13.02 18.72
C PRO A 37 -35.40 -11.79 19.41
N GLN A 38 -35.45 -11.81 20.74
CA GLN A 38 -34.97 -10.73 21.61
C GLN A 38 -33.49 -10.43 21.30
N PRO A 39 -33.11 -9.17 21.00
CA PRO A 39 -31.74 -8.83 20.65
C PRO A 39 -30.79 -9.11 21.82
N ALA A 40 -29.62 -9.65 21.51
CA ALA A 40 -28.60 -9.97 22.51
C ALA A 40 -28.18 -8.71 23.29
N ALA A 41 -28.06 -8.84 24.61
CA ALA A 41 -27.67 -7.74 25.48
C ALA A 41 -26.25 -7.23 25.14
N PRO A 42 -25.98 -5.92 25.25
CA PRO A 42 -24.69 -5.35 24.89
C PRO A 42 -23.58 -5.85 25.82
N VAL A 43 -22.50 -6.36 25.23
CA VAL A 43 -21.26 -6.64 25.96
C VAL A 43 -20.65 -5.34 26.47
N SER A 44 -20.35 -5.26 27.77
CA SER A 44 -19.76 -4.06 28.37
C SER A 44 -18.29 -3.91 27.94
N PRO A 45 -17.83 -2.69 27.58
CA PRO A 45 -16.46 -2.49 27.14
C PRO A 45 -15.48 -2.47 28.32
N GLY A 46 -14.71 -3.56 28.44
CA GLY A 46 -13.45 -3.65 29.16
C GLY A 46 -12.59 -4.75 28.52
N ASP A 47 -11.29 -4.61 28.38
CA ASP A 47 -10.43 -3.53 28.89
C ASP A 47 -10.11 -2.45 27.84
N GLY A 48 -10.04 -1.20 28.29
CA GLY A 48 -9.53 -0.11 27.46
C GLY A 48 -8.00 -0.13 27.44
N ILE A 49 -7.38 -0.41 26.28
CA ILE A 49 -5.95 -0.20 26.09
C ILE A 49 -5.68 1.31 26.19
N ALA A 50 -5.15 1.75 27.32
CA ALA A 50 -4.67 3.11 27.50
C ALA A 50 -3.42 3.32 26.62
N VAL A 51 -3.60 3.93 25.44
CA VAL A 51 -2.50 4.41 24.59
C VAL A 51 -1.91 5.69 25.21
N THR A 52 -1.46 5.60 26.45
CA THR A 52 -0.84 6.67 27.24
C THR A 52 0.67 6.53 27.19
N GLY A 53 1.21 6.72 25.99
CA GLY A 53 2.63 6.80 25.72
C GLY A 53 2.82 7.28 24.30
N SER A 54 3.46 8.44 24.13
CA SER A 54 3.93 8.86 22.81
C SER A 54 4.91 7.81 22.31
N ALA A 55 4.56 7.11 21.24
CA ALA A 55 5.49 6.21 20.56
C ALA A 55 6.79 6.97 20.29
N LYS A 56 7.94 6.34 20.58
CA LYS A 56 9.28 6.89 20.42
C LYS A 56 10.07 5.90 19.60
N LEU A 57 10.69 6.36 18.51
CA LEU A 57 11.41 5.51 17.59
C LEU A 57 12.91 5.64 17.86
N SER A 58 13.49 4.60 18.47
CA SER A 58 14.93 4.50 18.69
C SER A 58 15.61 3.82 17.50
N VAL A 59 16.44 4.58 16.80
CA VAL A 59 17.27 4.08 15.71
C VAL A 59 18.56 3.53 16.33
N VAL A 60 18.71 2.20 16.29
CA VAL A 60 19.88 1.52 16.86
C VAL A 60 20.97 1.31 15.83
N ARG A 61 22.21 1.25 16.29
CA ARG A 61 23.33 0.92 15.40
C ARG A 61 23.28 -0.55 14.99
N ALA A 62 23.30 -0.81 13.69
CA ALA A 62 23.32 -2.16 13.13
C ALA A 62 24.66 -2.85 13.41
N THR A 63 24.60 -4.14 13.73
CA THR A 63 25.78 -5.02 13.87
C THR A 63 26.16 -5.72 12.56
N THR A 64 25.34 -5.56 11.53
CA THR A 64 25.50 -6.07 10.16
C THR A 64 25.29 -4.94 9.16
N GLU A 65 25.44 -5.23 7.87
CA GLU A 65 24.93 -4.36 6.80
C GLU A 65 23.41 -4.13 6.93
N LEU A 66 22.92 -2.96 6.50
CA LEU A 66 21.50 -2.61 6.52
C LEU A 66 20.76 -3.40 5.45
N ALA A 67 19.90 -4.33 5.87
CA ALA A 67 19.21 -5.23 4.95
C ALA A 67 18.03 -4.54 4.25
N GLU A 68 18.10 -4.47 2.92
CA GLU A 68 17.02 -3.93 2.08
C GLU A 68 15.80 -4.87 2.02
N ASP A 69 15.98 -6.18 2.19
CA ASP A 69 14.88 -7.13 2.34
C ASP A 69 14.12 -6.92 3.68
N PRO A 70 12.82 -6.59 3.66
CA PRO A 70 11.99 -6.47 4.85
C PRO A 70 11.80 -7.78 5.65
N TYR A 71 12.24 -8.93 5.17
CA TYR A 71 12.17 -10.22 5.88
C TYR A 71 13.54 -10.77 6.32
N SER A 72 14.62 -10.03 6.07
CA SER A 72 15.97 -10.37 6.51
C SER A 72 16.10 -10.49 8.03
N GLU A 73 16.93 -11.42 8.49
CA GLU A 73 17.11 -11.71 9.92
C GLU A 73 17.74 -10.54 10.70
N ALA A 74 18.43 -9.62 10.03
CA ALA A 74 18.97 -8.39 10.63
C ALA A 74 17.89 -7.57 11.35
N TRP A 75 16.66 -7.54 10.80
CA TRP A 75 15.53 -6.83 11.40
C TRP A 75 15.01 -7.47 12.70
N ARG A 76 15.41 -8.70 13.06
CA ARG A 76 15.01 -9.31 14.34
C ARG A 76 15.68 -8.69 15.57
N ALA A 77 16.83 -8.03 15.38
CA ALA A 77 17.55 -7.34 16.44
C ALA A 77 17.13 -5.86 16.61
N ALA A 78 16.43 -5.28 15.63
CA ALA A 78 15.97 -3.90 15.67
C ALA A 78 14.77 -3.75 16.64
N PRO A 79 14.77 -2.75 17.55
CA PRO A 79 13.59 -2.45 18.35
C PRO A 79 12.45 -2.01 17.44
N PHE A 80 11.23 -2.38 17.81
CA PHE A 80 10.01 -1.92 17.14
C PHE A 80 9.25 -0.91 18.01
N ALA A 81 8.68 0.10 17.37
CA ALA A 81 7.65 0.96 17.92
C ALA A 81 6.34 0.70 17.20
N VAL A 82 5.23 0.71 17.94
CA VAL A 82 3.88 0.72 17.36
C VAL A 82 3.43 2.17 17.28
N VAL A 83 3.27 2.69 16.07
CA VAL A 83 2.84 4.07 15.81
C VAL A 83 1.34 4.07 15.56
N PRO A 84 0.51 4.73 16.40
CA PRO A 84 -0.93 4.81 16.18
C PRO A 84 -1.24 5.72 14.99
N MET A 85 -2.15 5.28 14.13
CA MET A 85 -2.58 5.97 12.92
C MET A 85 -4.01 6.47 13.04
N MET A 86 -4.25 7.69 12.59
CA MET A 86 -5.56 8.34 12.59
C MET A 86 -6.02 8.58 11.14
N PRO A 87 -7.31 8.45 10.80
CA PRO A 87 -7.80 8.90 9.51
C PRO A 87 -7.62 10.41 9.35
N GLN A 88 -7.37 10.88 8.13
CA GLN A 88 -7.43 12.30 7.80
C GLN A 88 -8.89 12.77 7.82
N GLN A 89 -9.24 13.70 8.71
CA GLN A 89 -10.59 14.30 8.80
C GLN A 89 -10.59 15.83 8.89
N GLN A 90 -9.46 16.49 8.60
CA GLN A 90 -9.28 17.93 8.80
C GLN A 90 -9.62 18.78 7.57
N THR A 91 -9.52 18.23 6.36
CA THR A 91 -9.81 18.97 5.12
C THR A 91 -10.24 18.01 4.01
N MET A 92 -11.07 18.47 3.08
CA MET A 92 -11.56 17.63 1.98
C MET A 92 -10.44 17.31 0.98
N PRO A 93 -10.39 16.09 0.41
CA PRO A 93 -11.25 14.94 0.71
C PRO A 93 -10.85 14.24 2.02
N VAL A 94 -11.83 14.01 2.89
CA VAL A 94 -11.66 13.31 4.18
C VAL A 94 -11.72 11.79 4.00
N LEU A 95 -11.21 11.06 5.00
CA LEU A 95 -11.34 9.62 5.16
C LEU A 95 -12.31 9.32 6.30
N ASP A 96 -13.54 8.92 5.96
CA ASP A 96 -14.59 8.67 6.96
C ASP A 96 -14.33 7.39 7.80
N THR A 97 -13.72 6.37 7.19
CA THR A 97 -13.44 5.07 7.84
C THR A 97 -11.94 4.76 7.83
N GLY A 98 -11.32 4.74 9.01
CA GLY A 98 -9.91 4.35 9.15
C GLY A 98 -9.72 2.84 9.18
N THR A 99 -9.31 2.22 8.06
CA THR A 99 -8.94 0.79 8.00
C THR A 99 -7.61 0.42 8.67
N ILE A 100 -6.57 1.28 8.59
CA ILE A 100 -5.27 1.05 9.23
C ILE A 100 -5.17 1.88 10.51
N THR A 101 -5.06 1.19 11.65
CA THR A 101 -4.99 1.79 12.99
C THR A 101 -3.58 1.94 13.56
N GLU A 102 -2.61 1.20 13.02
CA GLU A 102 -1.23 1.18 13.52
C GLU A 102 -0.21 0.82 12.43
N LEU A 103 1.02 1.33 12.59
CA LEU A 103 2.21 0.86 11.87
C LEU A 103 3.18 0.24 12.87
N ILE A 104 3.74 -0.92 12.53
CA ILE A 104 4.91 -1.48 13.23
C ILE A 104 6.16 -0.94 12.53
N VAL A 105 6.93 -0.11 13.22
CA VAL A 105 8.13 0.54 12.68
C VAL A 105 9.38 0.08 13.43
N GLN A 106 10.38 -0.38 12.70
CA GLN A 106 11.72 -0.69 13.20
C GLN A 106 12.75 0.19 12.49
N SER A 107 13.84 0.54 13.16
CA SER A 107 14.84 1.46 12.59
C SER A 107 16.26 1.15 12.99
N MET A 108 17.18 1.18 12.03
CA MET A 108 18.61 0.93 12.22
C MET A 108 19.48 1.90 11.41
N HIS A 109 20.74 2.07 11.79
CA HIS A 109 21.75 2.81 11.01
C HIS A 109 23.12 2.13 11.09
N ASP A 110 23.97 2.28 10.07
CA ASP A 110 25.37 1.77 10.11
C ASP A 110 26.41 2.85 10.48
N GLY A 111 25.99 4.12 10.41
CA GLY A 111 26.86 5.31 10.60
C GLY A 111 27.15 6.08 9.30
N LYS A 112 26.68 5.59 8.15
CA LYS A 112 26.62 6.29 6.86
C LYS A 112 25.16 6.47 6.43
N ASP A 113 24.39 5.39 6.50
CA ASP A 113 23.00 5.27 6.11
C ASP A 113 22.11 4.95 7.32
N ILE A 114 20.83 5.26 7.17
CA ILE A 114 19.74 4.94 8.08
C ILE A 114 18.63 4.24 7.29
N ALA A 115 18.01 3.23 7.90
CA ALA A 115 16.92 2.46 7.31
C ALA A 115 15.75 2.31 8.30
N TRP A 116 14.53 2.46 7.78
CA TRP A 116 13.27 2.25 8.49
C TRP A 116 12.50 1.12 7.82
N ARG A 117 12.19 0.08 8.57
CA ARG A 117 11.27 -1.00 8.19
C ARG A 117 9.89 -0.70 8.75
N ILE A 118 8.91 -0.52 7.89
CA ILE A 118 7.52 -0.18 8.22
C ILE A 118 6.63 -1.34 7.78
N SER A 119 5.72 -1.81 8.63
CA SER A 119 4.75 -2.84 8.27
C SER A 119 3.36 -2.56 8.85
N TRP A 120 2.35 -2.68 7.99
CA TRP A 120 0.93 -2.64 8.34
C TRP A 120 0.23 -3.95 7.95
N ALA A 121 -0.97 -4.18 8.49
CA ALA A 121 -1.85 -5.23 7.99
C ALA A 121 -2.61 -4.70 6.78
N ASP A 122 -2.70 -5.51 5.73
CA ASP A 122 -3.41 -5.15 4.51
C ASP A 122 -4.05 -6.39 3.87
N ALA A 123 -5.22 -6.23 3.27
CA ALA A 123 -5.98 -7.34 2.71
C ALA A 123 -5.58 -7.66 1.26
N THR A 124 -5.08 -6.66 0.54
CA THR A 124 -4.76 -6.73 -0.89
C THR A 124 -3.42 -6.01 -1.17
N PRO A 125 -2.59 -6.53 -2.10
CA PRO A 125 -1.42 -5.82 -2.59
C PRO A 125 -1.81 -4.99 -3.82
N ASP A 126 -2.33 -3.79 -3.62
CA ASP A 126 -2.79 -2.91 -4.69
C ASP A 126 -1.61 -2.18 -5.35
N GLY A 127 -0.90 -2.93 -6.20
CA GLY A 127 0.23 -2.44 -7.01
C GLY A 127 -0.15 -1.92 -8.41
N ASN A 128 -1.43 -1.67 -8.68
CA ASN A 128 -1.94 -1.17 -9.97
C ASN A 128 -2.77 0.12 -9.75
N VAL A 129 -2.94 0.92 -10.81
CA VAL A 129 -3.85 2.08 -10.84
C VAL A 129 -4.74 2.06 -12.08
N ASP A 130 -5.98 2.54 -11.95
CA ASP A 130 -7.03 2.49 -12.98
C ASP A 130 -8.13 3.53 -12.63
N VAL A 131 -9.15 3.67 -13.46
CA VAL A 131 -10.35 4.48 -13.18
C VAL A 131 -11.10 3.89 -11.97
N GLY A 132 -10.86 4.47 -10.78
CA GLY A 132 -11.41 3.94 -9.52
C GLY A 132 -10.61 2.77 -8.94
N ARG A 133 -9.31 2.66 -9.27
CA ARG A 133 -8.37 1.81 -8.51
C ARG A 133 -7.14 2.62 -8.15
N PHE A 134 -6.75 2.54 -6.88
CA PHE A 134 -5.64 3.28 -6.30
C PHE A 134 -4.60 2.30 -5.77
N THR A 135 -3.37 2.78 -5.59
CA THR A 135 -2.24 1.94 -5.18
C THR A 135 -1.88 2.16 -3.72
N ASP A 136 -1.44 1.10 -3.04
CA ASP A 136 -0.94 1.21 -1.68
C ASP A 136 0.30 2.09 -1.62
N ALA A 137 0.43 2.86 -0.55
CA ALA A 137 1.58 3.73 -0.36
C ALA A 137 1.90 3.92 1.12
N VAL A 138 3.16 4.22 1.42
CA VAL A 138 3.58 4.62 2.76
C VAL A 138 4.59 5.75 2.66
N ALA A 139 4.45 6.75 3.51
CA ALA A 139 5.36 7.89 3.56
C ALA A 139 5.90 8.11 4.97
N ILE A 140 7.16 8.52 5.03
CA ILE A 140 7.78 9.10 6.22
C ILE A 140 8.03 10.58 5.97
N GLN A 141 7.86 11.41 7.00
CA GLN A 141 8.11 12.85 6.93
C GLN A 141 8.98 13.32 8.09
N PHE A 142 9.74 14.39 7.86
CA PHE A 142 10.65 15.00 8.82
C PHE A 142 10.49 16.53 8.81
N PRO A 143 10.53 17.22 9.96
CA PRO A 143 10.56 18.68 9.99
C PRO A 143 11.92 19.18 9.47
N LEU A 144 11.89 20.13 8.54
CA LEU A 144 13.07 20.90 8.14
C LEU A 144 13.21 22.13 9.04
N ASP A 145 12.10 22.83 9.26
CA ASP A 145 12.02 24.02 10.11
C ASP A 145 11.53 23.66 11.53
N PRO A 146 12.07 24.28 12.60
CA PRO A 146 11.63 24.06 13.97
C PRO A 146 10.13 24.37 14.17
N GLY A 147 9.37 23.40 14.67
CA GLY A 147 7.93 23.54 14.93
C GLY A 147 7.04 23.36 13.69
N ALA A 148 7.57 22.86 12.57
CA ALA A 148 6.77 22.47 11.40
C ALA A 148 5.59 21.56 11.78
N SER A 149 4.45 21.72 11.09
CA SER A 149 3.23 20.97 11.40
C SER A 149 3.31 19.53 10.88
N PRO A 150 2.80 18.51 11.61
CA PRO A 150 2.66 17.17 11.08
C PRO A 150 1.65 17.10 9.91
N THR A 151 0.85 18.15 9.69
CA THR A 151 -0.08 18.29 8.56
C THR A 151 0.64 18.69 7.26
N MET A 152 1.77 18.05 6.96
CA MET A 152 2.66 18.35 5.83
C MET A 152 3.23 19.78 5.86
N GLY A 153 3.58 20.30 7.04
CA GLY A 153 4.12 21.64 7.24
C GLY A 153 3.08 22.76 7.32
N HIS A 154 3.56 24.00 7.32
CA HIS A 154 2.78 25.25 7.20
C HIS A 154 3.68 26.37 6.66
N ILE A 155 3.13 27.57 6.38
CA ILE A 155 3.91 28.73 5.89
C ILE A 155 5.02 29.08 6.89
N GLY A 156 6.28 29.03 6.47
CA GLY A 156 7.46 29.19 7.32
C GLY A 156 7.85 27.96 8.16
N GLY A 157 7.24 26.79 7.88
CA GLY A 157 7.44 25.54 8.61
C GLY A 157 7.45 24.33 7.68
N LYS A 158 8.53 24.14 6.92
CA LYS A 158 8.67 23.09 5.87
C LYS A 158 8.91 21.69 6.45
N VAL A 159 8.57 20.68 5.65
CA VAL A 159 8.86 19.26 5.88
C VAL A 159 9.46 18.60 4.63
N GLN A 160 10.39 17.65 4.83
CA GLN A 160 10.75 16.63 3.84
C GLN A 160 9.74 15.48 3.97
N ILE A 161 9.33 14.89 2.84
CA ILE A 161 8.50 13.68 2.81
C ILE A 161 9.15 12.69 1.84
N ILE A 162 9.36 11.45 2.27
CA ILE A 162 9.84 10.33 1.44
C ILE A 162 8.67 9.36 1.29
N HIS A 163 8.23 9.10 0.06
CA HIS A 163 6.94 8.47 -0.23
C HIS A 163 7.13 7.26 -1.15
N TRP A 164 6.91 6.06 -0.59
CA TRP A 164 6.95 4.77 -1.30
C TRP A 164 5.57 4.44 -1.87
N LYS A 165 5.54 3.83 -3.07
CA LYS A 165 4.31 3.40 -3.76
C LYS A 165 4.41 1.96 -4.24
N ALA A 166 3.39 1.15 -4.01
CA ALA A 166 3.32 -0.24 -4.46
C ALA A 166 3.38 -0.36 -6.00
N LEU A 167 2.75 0.58 -6.73
CA LEU A 167 2.89 0.69 -8.19
C LEU A 167 4.37 0.78 -8.63
N TRP A 168 5.15 1.67 -8.01
CA TRP A 168 6.55 1.89 -8.39
C TRP A 168 7.46 0.73 -7.96
N GLN A 169 7.11 0.03 -6.87
CA GLN A 169 7.72 -1.25 -6.52
C GLN A 169 7.44 -2.30 -7.61
N LYS A 170 6.20 -2.38 -8.11
CA LYS A 170 5.80 -3.32 -9.16
C LYS A 170 6.46 -3.02 -10.51
N ASP A 171 6.60 -1.74 -10.86
CA ASP A 171 7.33 -1.30 -12.07
C ASP A 171 8.79 -1.78 -12.09
N ILE A 172 9.43 -1.84 -10.91
CA ILE A 172 10.82 -2.30 -10.72
C ILE A 172 10.92 -3.83 -10.69
N ASP A 173 9.92 -4.50 -10.11
CA ASP A 173 9.90 -5.96 -9.97
C ASP A 173 9.43 -6.70 -11.23
N THR A 174 8.78 -6.01 -12.16
CA THR A 174 8.24 -6.60 -13.39
C THR A 174 8.58 -5.75 -14.63
N HIS A 175 7.74 -4.76 -14.93
CA HIS A 175 7.87 -3.80 -16.04
C HIS A 175 6.89 -2.64 -15.80
N PHE A 176 6.94 -1.59 -16.62
CA PHE A 176 5.99 -0.47 -16.53
C PHE A 176 4.54 -0.93 -16.71
N GLN A 177 3.67 -0.70 -15.72
CA GLN A 177 2.30 -1.20 -15.76
C GLN A 177 1.42 -0.44 -16.76
N ASP A 178 0.86 -1.17 -17.74
CA ASP A 178 -0.01 -0.62 -18.79
C ASP A 178 -1.41 -1.25 -18.79
N VAL A 179 -2.33 -0.74 -19.63
CA VAL A 179 -3.73 -1.19 -19.79
C VAL A 179 -3.83 -2.72 -19.93
N GLN A 180 -2.89 -3.33 -20.66
CA GLN A 180 -2.79 -4.78 -20.86
C GLN A 180 -2.61 -5.58 -19.55
N ASP A 181 -1.91 -5.02 -18.56
CA ASP A 181 -1.60 -5.65 -17.27
C ASP A 181 -2.74 -5.51 -16.25
N VAL A 182 -3.66 -4.57 -16.50
CA VAL A 182 -4.87 -4.31 -15.71
C VAL A 182 -6.11 -4.98 -16.32
N HIS A 183 -6.14 -5.14 -17.65
CA HIS A 183 -7.28 -5.65 -18.41
C HIS A 183 -6.83 -6.74 -19.41
N PRO A 184 -6.77 -8.03 -19.00
CA PRO A 184 -6.25 -9.12 -19.85
C PRO A 184 -7.10 -9.43 -21.10
N ASN A 185 -8.29 -8.84 -21.21
CA ASN A 185 -9.19 -8.92 -22.37
C ASN A 185 -9.35 -7.56 -23.08
N PHE A 186 -8.40 -6.63 -22.92
CA PHE A 186 -8.44 -5.36 -23.66
C PHE A 186 -8.31 -5.58 -25.17
N TRP A 187 -8.77 -4.60 -25.95
CA TRP A 187 -8.65 -4.59 -27.40
C TRP A 187 -8.40 -3.17 -27.88
N SER A 188 -7.62 -3.02 -28.95
CA SER A 188 -7.40 -1.76 -29.66
C SER A 188 -7.30 -2.07 -31.15
N ASP A 189 -8.14 -1.40 -31.96
CA ASP A 189 -8.25 -1.71 -33.39
C ASP A 189 -7.00 -1.30 -34.19
N LEU A 190 -6.35 -0.19 -33.82
CA LEU A 190 -5.15 0.31 -34.48
C LEU A 190 -4.39 1.35 -33.63
N TYR A 191 -3.18 1.00 -33.19
CA TYR A 191 -2.17 1.98 -32.81
C TYR A 191 -1.31 2.33 -34.04
N TRP A 192 -1.57 3.49 -34.65
CA TRP A 192 -0.90 3.93 -35.88
C TRP A 192 0.62 4.09 -35.76
N PHE A 193 1.12 4.29 -34.53
CA PHE A 193 2.53 4.55 -34.23
C PHE A 193 3.17 3.48 -33.33
N ALA A 194 2.56 2.28 -33.22
CA ALA A 194 3.14 1.18 -32.46
C ALA A 194 3.89 0.19 -33.37
N GLU A 195 5.10 -0.18 -32.97
CA GLU A 195 5.96 -1.14 -33.66
C GLU A 195 5.84 -2.56 -33.08
N GLY A 196 6.20 -3.57 -33.88
CA GLY A 196 6.24 -4.96 -33.43
C GLY A 196 4.89 -5.69 -33.56
N LYS A 197 4.33 -6.14 -32.43
CA LYS A 197 3.11 -6.97 -32.38
C LYS A 197 2.23 -6.61 -31.19
N TRP A 198 0.92 -6.74 -31.39
CA TRP A 198 -0.07 -6.74 -30.30
C TRP A 198 0.36 -7.75 -29.21
N PRO A 199 0.31 -7.39 -27.91
CA PRO A 199 -0.41 -6.26 -27.32
C PRO A 199 0.23 -4.87 -27.42
N PHE A 200 1.45 -4.74 -27.96
CA PHE A 200 2.22 -3.48 -28.07
C PHE A 200 2.63 -2.87 -26.71
N PRO A 201 3.53 -3.53 -25.95
CA PRO A 201 3.96 -3.06 -24.63
C PRO A 201 4.67 -1.70 -24.66
N ILE A 202 4.47 -0.91 -23.61
CA ILE A 202 5.15 0.36 -23.36
C ILE A 202 6.37 0.10 -22.46
N PRO A 203 7.57 0.63 -22.78
CA PRO A 203 7.88 1.52 -23.90
C PRO A 203 8.32 0.81 -25.21
N GLU A 204 8.49 -0.51 -25.24
CA GLU A 204 9.19 -1.23 -26.31
C GLU A 204 8.57 -1.04 -27.70
N ALA A 205 7.23 -0.93 -27.79
CA ALA A 205 6.51 -0.72 -29.03
C ALA A 205 6.45 0.77 -29.48
N PHE A 206 6.93 1.71 -28.67
CA PHE A 206 6.72 3.16 -28.86
C PHE A 206 8.04 3.93 -28.90
N GLN A 207 8.93 3.54 -29.82
CA GLN A 207 10.27 4.12 -29.97
C GLN A 207 10.34 5.29 -30.97
N ASP A 208 9.37 5.43 -31.88
CA ASP A 208 9.31 6.55 -32.83
C ASP A 208 9.01 7.87 -32.07
N PRO A 209 9.77 8.98 -32.27
CA PRO A 209 9.46 10.29 -31.69
C PRO A 209 8.03 10.80 -31.99
N THR A 210 7.45 10.40 -33.12
CA THR A 210 6.08 10.68 -33.57
C THR A 210 5.04 9.88 -32.77
N SER A 211 5.45 8.76 -32.16
CA SER A 211 4.64 8.03 -31.17
C SER A 211 4.73 8.70 -29.80
N LEU A 212 5.94 9.14 -29.41
CA LEU A 212 6.23 9.71 -28.09
C LEU A 212 5.47 11.03 -27.82
N GLN A 213 5.10 11.80 -28.86
CA GLN A 213 4.28 13.02 -28.71
C GLN A 213 2.89 12.78 -28.10
N TRP A 214 2.36 11.55 -28.14
CA TRP A 214 1.05 11.22 -27.58
C TRP A 214 1.09 10.89 -26.09
N PHE A 215 2.28 10.60 -25.53
CA PHE A 215 2.48 10.36 -24.10
C PHE A 215 2.66 11.69 -23.35
N VAL A 216 1.66 12.58 -23.46
CA VAL A 216 1.71 13.96 -22.96
C VAL A 216 2.11 14.06 -21.48
N ALA A 217 1.70 13.11 -20.64
CA ALA A 217 2.11 13.07 -19.23
C ALA A 217 3.62 12.80 -19.05
N GLN A 218 4.21 11.91 -19.86
CA GLN A 218 5.64 11.64 -19.88
C GLN A 218 6.42 12.84 -20.43
N GLN A 219 5.92 13.47 -21.50
CA GLN A 219 6.54 14.67 -22.08
C GLN A 219 6.46 15.90 -21.15
N ALA A 220 5.44 15.99 -20.31
CA ALA A 220 5.33 16.98 -19.25
C ALA A 220 6.25 16.70 -18.04
N GLY A 221 7.03 15.62 -18.06
CA GLY A 221 7.95 15.24 -16.98
C GLY A 221 7.25 14.71 -15.73
N ASN A 222 6.01 14.23 -15.82
CA ASN A 222 5.27 13.70 -14.67
C ASN A 222 5.96 12.43 -14.11
N PRO A 223 6.40 12.41 -12.83
CA PRO A 223 7.05 11.24 -12.24
C PRO A 223 6.19 9.97 -12.22
N MET A 224 4.86 10.08 -12.28
CA MET A 224 3.96 8.94 -12.43
C MET A 224 3.98 8.33 -13.85
N ALA A 225 4.41 9.08 -14.87
CA ALA A 225 4.43 8.65 -16.28
C ALA A 225 5.84 8.26 -16.79
N ALA A 226 6.82 8.07 -15.90
CA ALA A 226 8.13 7.53 -16.27
C ALA A 226 8.03 6.05 -16.64
N PHE A 227 8.52 5.67 -17.83
CA PHE A 227 8.51 4.29 -18.33
C PHE A 227 9.58 3.37 -17.72
N SER A 228 10.53 3.94 -16.97
CA SER A 228 11.56 3.20 -16.26
C SER A 228 11.81 3.85 -14.91
N ARG A 229 11.97 3.03 -13.87
CA ARG A 229 12.16 3.46 -12.48
C ARG A 229 13.34 2.72 -11.88
N THR A 230 14.12 3.41 -11.05
CA THR A 230 15.29 2.87 -10.34
C THR A 230 15.10 2.86 -8.82
N SER A 231 14.06 3.54 -8.30
CA SER A 231 13.69 3.56 -6.89
C SER A 231 12.18 3.57 -6.73
N ALA A 232 11.67 2.86 -5.72
CA ALA A 232 10.23 2.78 -5.42
C ALA A 232 9.73 3.95 -4.54
N VAL A 233 10.61 4.92 -4.22
CA VAL A 233 10.29 6.16 -3.48
C VAL A 233 10.48 7.40 -4.33
N GLU A 234 9.62 8.39 -4.11
CA GLU A 234 9.89 9.80 -4.41
C GLU A 234 10.29 10.56 -3.15
N GLU A 235 11.15 11.56 -3.32
CA GLU A 235 11.41 12.58 -2.30
C GLU A 235 10.68 13.87 -2.66
N LEU A 236 10.08 14.47 -1.64
CA LEU A 236 9.13 15.57 -1.75
C LEU A 236 9.46 16.61 -0.68
N VAL A 237 9.05 17.85 -0.92
CA VAL A 237 9.05 18.93 0.07
C VAL A 237 7.65 19.54 0.16
N ALA A 238 7.23 19.96 1.35
CA ALA A 238 5.97 20.67 1.55
C ALA A 238 6.10 21.77 2.61
N GLU A 239 5.37 22.86 2.40
CA GLU A 239 5.20 24.02 3.29
C GLU A 239 3.69 24.21 3.58
N GLY A 240 3.02 23.10 3.91
CA GLY A 240 1.57 22.96 4.01
C GLY A 240 1.00 22.02 2.95
N PHE A 241 -0.10 21.35 3.29
CA PHE A 241 -0.76 20.28 2.50
C PHE A 241 -1.19 20.62 1.06
N GLY A 242 -1.08 21.87 0.62
CA GLY A 242 -1.34 22.31 -0.76
C GLY A 242 -0.08 22.64 -1.59
N THR A 243 1.12 22.44 -1.04
CA THR A 243 2.41 22.87 -1.66
C THR A 243 3.37 21.71 -1.93
N LEU A 244 2.90 20.47 -1.80
CA LEU A 244 3.70 19.25 -2.00
C LEU A 244 4.33 19.22 -3.39
N THR A 245 5.65 19.24 -3.44
CA THR A 245 6.45 19.36 -4.68
C THR A 245 7.55 18.31 -4.70
N HIS A 246 7.81 17.71 -5.86
CA HIS A 246 8.92 16.75 -6.02
C HIS A 246 10.28 17.43 -5.88
N GLN A 247 11.21 16.76 -5.21
CA GLN A 247 12.61 17.17 -5.20
C GLN A 247 13.30 16.76 -6.51
N PRO A 248 14.28 17.53 -7.02
CA PRO A 248 14.98 17.20 -8.27
C PRO A 248 15.99 16.05 -8.10
N ASN A 249 16.44 15.84 -6.86
CA ASN A 249 17.31 14.75 -6.45
C ASN A 249 16.51 13.76 -5.57
N SER A 250 16.96 12.52 -5.52
CA SER A 250 16.57 11.55 -4.49
C SER A 250 17.82 10.81 -4.04
N ALA A 251 18.07 10.81 -2.73
CA ALA A 251 19.14 10.03 -2.11
C ALA A 251 18.61 8.71 -1.53
N SER A 252 17.28 8.55 -1.48
CA SER A 252 16.60 7.44 -0.82
C SER A 252 16.28 6.28 -1.76
N THR A 253 16.52 5.06 -1.28
CA THR A 253 16.06 3.82 -1.90
C THR A 253 14.97 3.18 -1.03
N ALA A 254 14.15 2.32 -1.63
CA ALA A 254 13.17 1.56 -0.88
C ALA A 254 12.87 0.21 -1.54
N ARG A 255 12.46 -0.73 -0.69
CA ARG A 255 12.06 -2.09 -1.06
C ARG A 255 10.79 -2.46 -0.29
N GLY A 256 9.68 -2.57 -1.01
CA GLY A 256 8.43 -3.14 -0.52
C GLY A 256 8.32 -4.62 -0.86
N VAL A 257 7.76 -5.40 0.07
CA VAL A 257 7.38 -6.81 -0.11
C VAL A 257 6.05 -7.04 0.60
N TYR A 258 5.05 -7.56 -0.13
CA TYR A 258 3.79 -8.01 0.46
C TYR A 258 3.85 -9.51 0.76
N LYS A 259 3.43 -9.91 1.96
CA LYS A 259 3.40 -11.31 2.39
C LYS A 259 2.42 -11.52 3.54
N ASP A 260 1.72 -12.65 3.53
CA ASP A 260 0.90 -13.14 4.66
C ASP A 260 -0.15 -12.11 5.19
N GLY A 261 -0.77 -11.32 4.29
CA GLY A 261 -1.77 -10.30 4.67
C GLY A 261 -1.15 -9.02 5.26
N ARG A 262 0.08 -8.69 4.87
CA ARG A 262 0.83 -7.52 5.32
C ARG A 262 1.74 -6.98 4.23
N TRP A 263 1.84 -5.66 4.15
CA TRP A 263 3.01 -5.02 3.56
C TRP A 263 4.14 -4.94 4.59
N ALA A 264 5.37 -5.06 4.11
CA ALA A 264 6.58 -4.64 4.80
C ALA A 264 7.45 -3.86 3.82
N VAL A 265 7.85 -2.64 4.17
CA VAL A 265 8.62 -1.73 3.33
C VAL A 265 9.86 -1.28 4.10
N VAL A 266 11.04 -1.47 3.52
CA VAL A 266 12.27 -0.83 3.99
C VAL A 266 12.48 0.43 3.17
N ILE A 267 12.62 1.58 3.82
CA ILE A 267 13.12 2.84 3.23
C ILE A 267 14.52 3.07 3.79
N ARG A 268 15.50 3.36 2.91
CA ARG A 268 16.91 3.60 3.24
C ARG A 268 17.32 4.99 2.70
N ARG A 269 18.00 5.79 3.52
CA ARG A 269 18.53 7.12 3.16
C ARG A 269 19.91 7.34 3.81
N PRO A 270 20.85 8.06 3.18
CA PRO A 270 22.08 8.50 3.85
C PRO A 270 21.78 9.41 5.06
N LEU A 271 22.50 9.22 6.18
CA LEU A 271 22.41 10.06 7.38
C LEU A 271 22.85 11.50 7.12
N LYS A 272 23.80 11.68 6.20
CA LYS A 272 24.21 12.97 5.64
C LYS A 272 24.00 12.94 4.12
N THR A 273 23.21 13.88 3.64
CA THR A 273 23.13 14.29 2.24
C THR A 273 23.67 15.73 2.10
N ASP A 274 23.74 16.24 0.87
CA ASP A 274 24.20 17.60 0.55
C ASP A 274 23.07 18.47 -0.07
N ASP A 275 21.83 17.96 -0.10
CA ASP A 275 20.65 18.72 -0.56
C ASP A 275 20.08 19.58 0.59
N PRO A 276 19.78 20.87 0.39
CA PRO A 276 19.19 21.73 1.43
C PRO A 276 17.70 21.46 1.71
N LEU A 277 17.01 20.63 0.91
CA LEU A 277 15.61 20.21 1.14
C LEU A 277 15.50 18.93 1.97
N ASP A 278 16.62 18.45 2.50
CA ASP A 278 16.78 17.20 3.23
C ASP A 278 16.94 17.43 4.74
N ALA A 279 16.25 16.62 5.56
CA ALA A 279 16.32 16.69 7.01
C ALA A 279 17.66 16.14 7.51
N VAL A 280 18.38 16.92 8.32
CA VAL A 280 19.70 16.57 8.85
C VAL A 280 19.57 15.58 10.01
N LEU A 281 19.87 14.31 9.77
CA LEU A 281 19.70 13.21 10.74
C LEU A 281 20.98 12.96 11.56
N ASN A 282 21.53 14.01 12.17
CA ASN A 282 22.81 13.99 12.88
C ASN A 282 22.76 13.59 14.38
N GLY A 283 21.67 12.93 14.82
CA GLY A 283 21.47 12.56 16.23
C GLY A 283 20.97 13.70 17.13
N ASN A 284 20.38 14.75 16.56
CA ASN A 284 19.69 15.80 17.32
C ASN A 284 18.49 15.20 18.12
N PRO A 285 18.43 15.34 19.45
CA PRO A 285 17.31 14.83 20.27
C PRO A 285 15.94 15.48 19.96
N ALA A 286 15.91 16.58 19.21
CA ALA A 286 14.69 17.24 18.78
C ALA A 286 14.15 16.75 17.42
N THR A 287 14.82 15.79 16.76
CA THR A 287 14.33 15.24 15.49
C THR A 287 13.04 14.46 15.69
N GLN A 288 12.09 14.68 14.81
CA GLN A 288 10.78 14.01 14.81
C GLN A 288 10.56 13.34 13.45
N ILE A 289 9.81 12.23 13.47
CA ILE A 289 9.33 11.53 12.29
C ILE A 289 7.81 11.45 12.33
N GLY A 290 7.16 11.65 11.20
CA GLY A 290 5.73 11.42 11.02
C GLY A 290 5.50 10.36 9.95
N PHE A 291 4.36 9.69 9.99
CA PHE A 291 4.02 8.63 9.06
C PHE A 291 2.69 8.93 8.36
N ALA A 292 2.54 8.45 7.14
CA ALA A 292 1.26 8.33 6.47
C ALA A 292 1.19 7.02 5.68
N VAL A 293 -0.02 6.45 5.54
CA VAL A 293 -0.25 5.22 4.78
C VAL A 293 -1.57 5.34 4.00
N TRP A 294 -1.61 4.70 2.84
CA TRP A 294 -2.74 4.63 1.93
C TRP A 294 -3.01 3.16 1.60
N ASP A 295 -4.27 2.76 1.75
CA ASP A 295 -4.83 1.44 1.42
C ASP A 295 -5.68 1.61 0.13
N GLY A 296 -5.17 1.07 -0.98
CA GLY A 296 -5.70 1.28 -2.34
C GLY A 296 -7.10 0.72 -2.50
N SER A 297 -7.39 -0.42 -1.85
CA SER A 297 -8.69 -1.08 -1.81
C SER A 297 -9.79 -0.32 -1.06
N LYS A 298 -9.48 0.85 -0.48
CA LYS A 298 -10.42 1.77 0.20
C LYS A 298 -10.40 3.17 -0.39
N ASP A 299 -10.01 3.29 -1.66
CA ASP A 299 -9.93 4.54 -2.40
C ASP A 299 -8.97 5.59 -1.79
N ASN A 300 -8.02 5.18 -0.94
CA ASN A 300 -7.08 6.12 -0.34
C ASN A 300 -6.14 6.69 -1.41
N VAL A 301 -6.15 8.02 -1.54
CA VAL A 301 -5.33 8.77 -2.50
C VAL A 301 -5.21 10.22 -2.04
N GLY A 302 -4.01 10.79 -2.19
CA GLY A 302 -3.76 12.20 -1.87
C GLY A 302 -4.08 12.53 -0.41
N GLY A 303 -5.17 13.28 -0.21
CA GLY A 303 -5.68 13.67 1.12
C GLY A 303 -6.38 12.55 1.90
N ARG A 304 -6.98 11.56 1.23
CA ARG A 304 -7.60 10.39 1.88
C ARG A 304 -6.50 9.40 2.26
N LYS A 305 -6.14 9.38 3.54
CA LYS A 305 -5.06 8.57 4.10
C LYS A 305 -5.18 8.45 5.61
N HIS A 306 -4.43 7.52 6.19
CA HIS A 306 -4.14 7.51 7.62
C HIS A 306 -2.80 8.23 7.87
N TRP A 307 -2.67 8.90 9.01
CA TRP A 307 -1.49 9.68 9.37
C TRP A 307 -1.19 9.59 10.87
N SER A 308 0.08 9.77 11.25
CA SER A 308 0.52 9.89 12.64
C SER A 308 0.82 11.35 13.00
N ASN A 309 0.69 11.66 14.29
CA ASN A 309 1.34 12.85 14.85
C ASN A 309 2.88 12.64 14.89
N TRP A 310 3.64 13.69 15.22
CA TRP A 310 5.09 13.62 15.39
C TRP A 310 5.51 12.61 16.46
N THR A 311 6.30 11.62 16.02
CA THR A 311 6.97 10.60 16.84
C THR A 311 8.42 11.07 17.09
N PRO A 312 8.91 11.18 18.34
CA PRO A 312 10.31 11.49 18.58
C PRO A 312 11.24 10.42 18.00
N LEU A 313 12.27 10.87 17.26
CA LEU A 313 13.26 10.01 16.62
C LEU A 313 14.61 10.19 17.33
N GLU A 314 15.06 9.16 18.05
CA GLU A 314 16.37 9.18 18.73
C GLU A 314 17.34 8.22 18.04
N ILE A 315 18.43 8.76 17.50
CA ILE A 315 19.52 8.00 16.88
C ILE A 315 20.62 7.78 17.92
N THR A 316 20.89 6.53 18.27
CA THR A 316 22.02 6.17 19.17
C THR A 316 23.36 6.26 18.44
N GLN A 317 24.49 6.44 19.14
CA GLN A 317 25.83 6.50 18.52
C GLN A 317 26.56 5.14 18.57
#